data_AF-A0A349PDM6-F1
#
_entry.id   AF-A0A349PDM6-F1
#
_cell.length_a   1.000
_cell.length_b   1.000
_cell.length_c   1.000
_cell.angle_alpha   90.00
_cell.angle_beta   90.00
_cell.angle_gamma   90.00
#
_symmetry.space_group_name_H-M   'P 1'
#
loop_
_entity.id
_entity.type
_entity.pdbx_description
1 polymer ?
#
loop_
_entity_poly.entity_id
_entity_poly.type
_entity_poly.pdbx_seq_one_letter_code
_entity_poly.pdbx_strand_id
1 'polypeptide(L)'
;MSKLGKFDVVGLLQEHGAILNGHFQIPSGFHTQTYIQPSLVLQYPHLAQKVAKEMAAKFPQEVNVVISPSVGSMAIGQEVARVKKARSIFTEK
;
A
#
# COMPACT_ATOMS: atom_id res chain seq x y z
N MET A 1 9.26 27.80 12.40
CA MET A 1 8.78 27.35 11.07
C MET A 1 9.34 25.96 10.78
N SER A 2 8.57 24.89 10.96
CA SER A 2 8.96 23.54 10.50
C SER A 2 7.71 22.70 10.19
N LYS A 3 7.12 22.93 9.01
CA LYS A 3 6.09 22.06 8.41
C LYS A 3 6.62 21.60 7.06
N LEU A 4 7.69 20.80 7.05
CA LEU A 4 8.10 20.08 5.84
C LEU A 4 7.26 18.80 5.73
N GLY A 5 6.48 18.74 4.65
CA GLY A 5 5.88 17.58 3.96
C GLY A 5 5.68 16.28 4.72
N LYS A 6 4.46 16.06 5.24
CA LYS A 6 3.96 14.71 5.54
C LYS A 6 3.55 14.08 4.20
N PHE A 7 3.99 12.85 3.90
CA PHE A 7 3.56 12.15 2.68
C PHE A 7 2.03 12.00 2.69
N ASP A 8 1.36 12.66 1.74
CA ASP A 8 -0.08 12.61 1.60
C ASP A 8 -0.51 11.40 0.77
N VAL A 9 -0.60 10.25 1.43
CA VAL A 9 -1.08 9.01 0.80
C VAL A 9 -2.53 9.13 0.34
N VAL A 10 -3.36 9.94 1.01
CA VAL A 10 -4.77 10.09 0.65
C VAL A 10 -4.88 10.91 -0.64
N GLY A 11 -4.16 12.03 -0.73
CA GLY A 11 -4.05 12.82 -1.94
C GLY A 11 -3.53 12.00 -3.12
N LEU A 12 -2.50 11.17 -2.90
CA LEU A 12 -1.98 10.26 -3.93
C LEU A 12 -3.04 9.28 -4.43
N LEU A 13 -3.82 8.68 -3.51
CA LEU A 13 -4.90 7.76 -3.87
C LEU A 13 -6.02 8.49 -4.64
N GLN A 14 -6.37 9.71 -4.24
CA GLN A 14 -7.39 10.51 -4.93
C GLN A 14 -6.96 10.90 -6.34
N GLU A 15 -5.74 11.40 -6.51
CA GLU A 15 -5.16 11.81 -7.79
C GLU A 15 -5.18 10.68 -8.83
N HIS A 16 -5.02 9.44 -8.38
CA HIS A 16 -4.96 8.26 -9.24
C HIS A 16 -6.29 7.49 -9.32
N GLY A 17 -7.40 8.08 -8.83
CA GLY A 17 -8.73 7.46 -8.87
C GLY A 17 -8.85 6.20 -8.02
N ALA A 18 -7.95 6.00 -7.04
CA ALA A 18 -7.96 4.84 -6.16
C ALA A 18 -8.98 4.92 -5.03
N ILE A 19 -9.67 6.05 -4.86
CA ILE A 19 -10.82 6.19 -3.96
C ILE A 19 -12.09 6.20 -4.81
N LEU A 20 -12.84 5.10 -4.76
CA LEU A 20 -14.09 4.93 -5.50
C LEU A 20 -15.28 5.26 -4.60
N ASN A 21 -16.27 5.97 -5.15
CA ASN A 21 -17.53 6.28 -4.49
C ASN A 21 -18.68 5.57 -5.19
N GLY A 22 -19.59 4.96 -4.43
CA GLY A 22 -20.68 4.13 -4.96
C GLY A 22 -21.43 3.39 -3.86
N HIS A 23 -21.89 2.17 -4.14
CA HIS A 23 -22.48 1.26 -3.16
C HIS A 23 -21.78 -0.08 -3.27
N PHE A 24 -20.94 -0.41 -2.29
CA PHE A 24 -20.15 -1.64 -2.27
C PHE A 24 -20.58 -2.53 -1.12
N GLN A 25 -20.72 -3.83 -1.37
CA GLN A 25 -20.85 -4.85 -0.32
C GLN A 25 -19.48 -5.49 -0.07
N ILE A 26 -18.99 -5.45 1.17
CA ILE A 26 -17.69 -6.02 1.56
C ILE A 26 -17.84 -7.48 2.01
N PRO A 27 -16.76 -8.28 2.11
CA PRO A 27 -16.84 -9.72 2.40
C PRO A 27 -17.56 -10.09 3.71
N SER A 28 -17.66 -9.17 4.66
CA SER A 28 -18.44 -9.35 5.89
C SER A 28 -19.95 -9.18 5.72
N GLY A 29 -20.43 -8.86 4.51
CA GLY A 29 -21.84 -8.59 4.20
C GLY A 29 -22.27 -7.14 4.45
N PHE A 30 -21.44 -6.32 5.10
CA PHE A 30 -21.73 -4.89 5.30
C PHE A 30 -21.63 -4.10 3.99
N HIS A 31 -22.31 -2.95 3.96
CA HIS A 31 -22.30 -2.04 2.83
C HIS A 31 -21.53 -0.75 3.17
N THR A 32 -20.75 -0.25 2.21
CA THR A 32 -19.98 1.01 2.31
C THR A 32 -20.19 1.86 1.06
N GLN A 33 -20.14 3.17 1.21
CA GLN A 33 -20.19 4.11 0.08
C GLN A 33 -18.83 4.33 -0.58
N THR A 34 -17.75 3.91 0.08
CA THR A 34 -16.38 4.14 -0.36
C THR A 34 -15.60 2.83 -0.41
N TYR A 35 -14.87 2.64 -1.50
CA TYR A 35 -13.92 1.54 -1.68
C TYR A 35 -12.56 2.09 -2.09
N ILE A 36 -11.50 1.55 -1.50
CA ILE A 36 -10.12 1.90 -1.86
C ILE A 36 -9.59 0.80 -2.77
N GLN A 37 -9.12 1.17 -3.95
CA GLN A 37 -8.50 0.27 -4.93
C GLN A 37 -7.00 0.61 -5.08
N PRO A 38 -6.11 0.13 -4.18
CA PRO A 38 -4.69 0.51 -4.19
C PRO A 38 -3.94 0.10 -5.46
N SER A 39 -4.43 -0.90 -6.20
CA SER A 39 -3.80 -1.36 -7.45
C SER A 39 -3.66 -0.24 -8.48
N LEU A 40 -4.57 0.73 -8.50
CA LEU A 40 -4.50 1.89 -9.42
C LEU A 40 -3.31 2.82 -9.14
N VAL A 41 -2.80 2.83 -7.90
CA VAL A 41 -1.54 3.53 -7.56
C VAL A 41 -0.34 2.58 -7.68
N LEU A 42 -0.47 1.37 -7.15
CA LEU A 42 0.64 0.41 -7.06
C LEU A 42 1.08 -0.14 -8.42
N GLN A 43 0.25 -0.03 -9.47
CA GLN A 43 0.64 -0.33 -10.85
C GLN A 43 1.79 0.54 -11.37
N TYR A 44 2.06 1.68 -10.73
CA TYR A 44 3.16 2.57 -11.07
C TYR A 44 4.34 2.34 -10.11
N PRO A 45 5.44 1.67 -10.54
CA PRO A 45 6.51 1.27 -9.62
C PRO A 45 7.15 2.43 -8.86
N HIS A 46 7.27 3.60 -9.50
CA HIS A 46 7.81 4.80 -8.86
C HIS A 46 6.92 5.34 -7.71
N LEU A 47 5.60 5.15 -7.78
CA LEU A 47 4.67 5.50 -6.70
C LEU A 47 4.66 4.41 -5.63
N ALA A 48 4.64 3.13 -6.03
CA ALA A 48 4.77 2.01 -5.12
C ALA A 48 6.03 2.13 -4.25
N GLN A 49 7.16 2.54 -4.84
CA GLN A 49 8.41 2.80 -4.12
C GLN A 49 8.28 3.93 -3.10
N LYS A 50 7.58 5.03 -3.43
CA LYS A 50 7.33 6.13 -2.49
C LYS A 50 6.51 5.64 -1.29
N VAL A 51 5.40 4.95 -1.56
CA VAL A 51 4.55 4.35 -0.52
C VAL A 51 5.34 3.35 0.33
N ALA A 52 6.15 2.50 -0.29
CA ALA A 52 6.97 1.51 0.39
C ALA A 52 7.99 2.13 1.34
N LYS A 53 8.62 3.26 0.98
CA LYS A 53 9.55 3.98 1.86
C LYS A 53 8.85 4.46 3.13
N GLU A 54 7.67 5.05 2.99
CA GLU A 54 6.86 5.53 4.11
C GLU A 54 6.35 4.38 4.99
N MET A 55 5.97 3.25 4.39
CA MET A 55 5.60 2.04 5.13
C MET A 55 6.81 1.46 5.88
N ALA A 56 7.95 1.33 5.22
CA ALA A 56 9.18 0.79 5.82
C ALA A 56 9.68 1.66 6.98
N ALA A 57 9.52 2.98 6.91
CA ALA A 57 9.90 3.92 7.97
C ALA A 57 9.12 3.68 9.28
N LYS A 58 7.93 3.06 9.23
CA LYS A 58 7.14 2.70 10.42
C LYS A 58 7.72 1.54 11.23
N PHE A 59 8.68 0.80 10.66
CA PHE A 59 9.33 -0.33 11.32
C PHE A 59 10.80 0.02 11.58
N PRO A 60 11.15 0.73 12.66
CA PRO A 60 12.53 1.15 12.90
C PRO A 60 13.50 -0.03 13.14
N GLN A 61 12.99 -1.16 13.59
CA GLN A 61 13.75 -2.39 13.80
C GLN A 61 14.16 -3.06 12.48
N GLU A 62 15.09 -4.01 12.60
CA GLU A 62 15.45 -4.91 11.51
C GLU A 62 14.22 -5.74 11.08
N VAL A 63 14.02 -5.84 9.76
CA VAL A 63 12.99 -6.66 9.15
C VAL A 63 13.70 -7.68 8.27
N ASN A 64 13.65 -8.96 8.62
CA ASN A 64 14.32 -10.01 7.84
C ASN A 64 13.44 -10.57 6.72
N VAL A 65 12.11 -10.54 6.90
CA VAL A 65 11.13 -11.09 5.97
C VAL A 65 9.89 -10.19 5.90
N VAL A 66 9.38 -9.97 4.69
CA VAL A 66 8.08 -9.34 4.42
C VAL A 66 7.18 -10.35 3.73
N ILE A 67 5.98 -10.56 4.26
CA ILE A 67 4.99 -11.50 3.72
C ILE A 67 3.81 -10.76 3.08
N SER A 68 3.46 -11.15 1.86
CA SER A 68 2.28 -10.68 1.15
C SER A 68 1.17 -11.74 1.23
N PRO A 69 0.08 -11.51 2.00
CA PRO A 69 -0.94 -12.53 2.24
C PRO A 69 -1.83 -12.83 1.02
N SER A 70 -1.78 -11.99 -0.02
CA SER A 70 -2.56 -12.14 -1.24
C SER A 70 -1.81 -11.60 -2.45
N VAL A 71 -2.18 -12.10 -3.66
CA VAL A 71 -1.62 -11.63 -4.94
C VAL A 71 -1.70 -10.10 -5.07
N GLY A 72 -2.81 -9.49 -4.66
CA GLY A 72 -3.00 -8.03 -4.70
C GLY A 72 -2.04 -7.22 -3.84
N SER A 73 -1.39 -7.85 -2.85
CA SER A 73 -0.40 -7.21 -1.96
C SER A 73 1.06 -7.44 -2.38
N MET A 74 1.32 -8.31 -3.37
CA MET A 74 2.69 -8.69 -3.75
C MET A 74 3.53 -7.50 -4.23
N ALA A 75 2.96 -6.60 -5.04
CA ALA A 75 3.68 -5.45 -5.57
C ALA A 75 4.23 -4.55 -4.45
N ILE A 76 3.39 -4.21 -3.46
CA ILE A 76 3.83 -3.38 -2.34
C ILE A 76 4.74 -4.14 -1.37
N GLY A 77 4.47 -5.42 -1.12
CA GLY A 77 5.31 -6.27 -0.27
C GLY A 77 6.74 -6.38 -0.80
N GLN A 78 6.89 -6.57 -2.11
CA GLN A 78 8.19 -6.60 -2.79
C GLN A 78 8.96 -5.28 -2.62
N GLU A 79 8.29 -4.14 -2.81
CA GLU A 79 8.94 -2.82 -2.68
C GLU A 79 9.30 -2.50 -1.22
N VAL A 80 8.48 -2.89 -0.24
CA VAL A 80 8.83 -2.75 1.19
C VAL A 80 10.03 -3.62 1.54
N ALA A 81 10.05 -4.88 1.08
CA ALA A 81 11.18 -5.78 1.27
C ALA A 81 12.46 -5.20 0.66
N ARG A 82 12.38 -4.61 -0.54
CA ARG A 82 13.49 -3.93 -1.21
C ARG A 82 14.07 -2.80 -0.36
N VAL A 83 13.23 -1.93 0.21
CA VAL A 83 13.67 -0.83 1.08
C VAL A 83 14.36 -1.36 2.33
N LYS A 84 13.83 -2.43 2.93
CA LYS A 84 14.40 -3.07 4.13
C LYS A 84 15.57 -4.01 3.88
N LYS A 85 15.91 -4.28 2.62
CA LYS A 85 16.84 -5.36 2.22
C LYS A 85 16.45 -6.71 2.83
N ALA A 86 15.15 -6.93 2.96
CA ALA A 86 14.54 -8.13 3.51
C ALA A 86 14.20 -9.13 2.41
N ARG A 87 13.96 -10.38 2.80
CA ARG A 87 13.36 -11.38 1.91
C ARG A 87 11.89 -11.07 1.71
N SER A 88 11.41 -11.13 0.46
CA SER A 88 9.98 -11.05 0.16
C SER A 88 9.42 -12.45 -0.06
N ILE A 89 8.30 -12.77 0.57
CA ILE A 89 7.55 -14.01 0.38
C ILE A 89 6.06 -13.69 0.20
N PHE A 90 5.31 -14.62 -0.37
CA PHE A 90 3.86 -14.47 -0.56
C PHE A 90 3.14 -15.80 -0.30
N THR A 91 1.86 -15.70 0.04
CA THR A 91 0.96 -16.84 0.15
C THR A 91 -0.11 -16.74 -0.92
N GLU A 92 -0.48 -17.88 -1.47
CA GLU A 92 -1.63 -18.05 -2.36
C GLU A 92 -2.59 -19.10 -1.76
N LYS A 93 -3.86 -19.02 -2.14
CA LYS A 93 -4.90 -19.98 -1.75
C LYS A 93 -5.28 -20.83 -2.94
#